data_AF-A0A1M6TQL7-F1
#
_entry.id   AF-A0A1M6TQL7-F1
#
_cell.length_a   1.000
_cell.length_b   1.000
_cell.length_c   1.000
_cell.angle_alpha   90.00
_cell.angle_beta   90.00
_cell.angle_gamma   90.00
#
_symmetry.space_group_name_H-M   'P 1'
#
loop_
_entity.id
_entity.type
_entity.pdbx_description
1 polymer ?
#
loop_
_entity_poly.entity_id
_entity_poly.type
_entity_poly.pdbx_seq_one_letter_code
_entity_poly.pdbx_strand_id
1 'polypeptide(L)'
;MKFVRSLVAVCAFSTLLTVSSWAAPASKSAVTNKIYGAVEAKDGFAGGRLFDVLDSVGGTGTWMEWDVNGVRDPSLMKVLDPVLNSPNKPKMVWLITEREKPLLSVLLPKGQGEILVFYELSSLDAKPVQLKLNKVLTPDVVFRDYKQISETQFEHLDRSNLKISASDKLIRFSYDNPDNTPLRYDPDFATKTIVEKHAEVNDYLGFLKYEYSLMLRAFVQSTRGIFNWQPWHWYMDKWNQKYMISAKEIEMILSKGVRPDYITVFKAKASGGEIVEMRTTGNGFLEMVITRP
;
A
#
# COMPACT_ATOMS: atom_id res chain seq x y z
N MET A 1 -72.09 8.29 67.87
CA MET A 1 -71.72 6.90 67.56
C MET A 1 -70.72 6.97 66.40
N LYS A 2 -69.40 7.03 66.56
CA LYS A 2 -68.42 6.14 67.23
C LYS A 2 -68.52 4.68 66.78
N PHE A 3 -67.74 4.32 65.77
CA PHE A 3 -66.73 3.25 65.76
C PHE A 3 -65.69 3.65 64.68
N VAL A 4 -64.40 3.96 64.91
CA VAL A 4 -63.29 3.41 65.73
C VAL A 4 -62.47 2.37 64.94
N ARG A 5 -61.22 2.77 64.62
CA ARG A 5 -59.94 2.00 64.60
C ARG A 5 -59.68 1.03 63.43
N SER A 6 -58.45 0.80 62.95
CA SER A 6 -57.09 1.18 63.41
C SER A 6 -56.01 0.80 62.38
N LEU A 7 -54.85 1.49 62.50
CA LEU A 7 -53.43 1.11 62.25
C LEU A 7 -53.02 0.48 60.90
N VAL A 8 -52.11 1.08 60.10
CA VAL A 8 -50.65 1.32 60.28
C VAL A 8 -49.83 0.03 60.45
N ALA A 9 -49.01 -0.28 59.44
CA ALA A 9 -47.67 -0.85 59.63
C ALA A 9 -46.75 -0.48 58.45
N VAL A 10 -45.69 0.24 58.79
CA VAL A 10 -44.48 0.50 58.00
C VAL A 10 -43.65 -0.78 57.95
N CYS A 11 -43.06 -1.10 56.79
CA CYS A 11 -41.79 -1.82 56.70
C CYS A 11 -41.08 -1.49 55.39
N ALA A 12 -39.95 -0.80 55.50
CA ALA A 12 -38.95 -0.66 54.46
C ALA A 12 -38.17 -1.99 54.28
N PHE A 13 -37.77 -2.32 53.06
CA PHE A 13 -36.38 -2.69 52.69
C PHE A 13 -36.31 -3.05 51.19
N SER A 14 -35.49 -2.26 50.47
CA SER A 14 -34.52 -2.67 49.45
C SER A 14 -34.91 -3.75 48.41
N THR A 15 -34.91 -3.41 47.12
CA THR A 15 -33.89 -3.88 46.15
C THR A 15 -34.21 -3.50 44.68
N LEU A 16 -33.12 -3.14 43.97
CA LEU A 16 -32.83 -3.41 42.56
C LEU A 16 -33.57 -2.62 41.47
N LEU A 17 -32.87 -1.54 41.06
CA LEU A 17 -32.71 -1.07 39.69
C LEU A 17 -32.89 -2.17 38.63
N THR A 18 -33.83 -1.98 37.71
CA THR A 18 -33.70 -2.47 36.33
C THR A 18 -34.03 -1.32 35.38
N VAL A 19 -32.97 -0.69 34.88
CA VAL A 19 -33.03 0.20 33.73
C VAL A 19 -33.34 -0.69 32.53
N SER A 20 -34.54 -0.56 31.96
CA SER A 20 -34.93 -1.20 30.72
C SER A 20 -34.16 -0.57 29.56
N SER A 21 -32.94 -1.06 29.32
CA SER A 21 -32.21 -0.83 28.08
C SER A 21 -32.93 -1.54 26.94
N TRP A 22 -33.61 -0.77 26.08
CA TRP A 22 -33.99 -1.20 24.75
C TRP A 22 -32.73 -1.53 23.95
N ALA A 23 -32.36 -2.81 23.96
CA ALA A 23 -31.42 -3.36 23.01
C ALA A 23 -32.11 -3.39 21.64
N ALA A 24 -31.65 -2.54 20.72
CA ALA A 24 -31.99 -2.65 19.32
C ALA A 24 -31.58 -4.04 18.80
N PRO A 25 -32.33 -4.66 17.87
CA PRO A 25 -31.99 -5.98 17.36
C PRO A 25 -30.68 -5.87 16.58
N ALA A 26 -29.67 -6.62 17.03
CA ALA A 26 -28.45 -6.83 16.29
C ALA A 26 -28.79 -7.49 14.96
N SER A 27 -28.73 -6.72 13.86
CA SER A 27 -28.77 -7.28 12.53
C SER A 27 -27.55 -8.19 12.36
N LYS A 28 -27.79 -9.50 12.36
CA LYS A 28 -26.79 -10.49 11.95
C LYS A 28 -26.47 -10.29 10.48
N SER A 29 -25.42 -9.51 10.18
CA SER A 29 -24.60 -9.75 9.00
C SER A 29 -23.36 -10.53 9.47
N ALA A 30 -23.45 -11.86 9.44
CA ALA A 30 -22.32 -12.72 9.72
C ALA A 30 -21.31 -12.57 8.58
N VAL A 31 -20.33 -11.68 8.77
CA VAL A 31 -19.09 -11.67 8.01
C VAL A 31 -18.08 -12.43 8.85
N THR A 32 -17.74 -13.63 8.40
CA THR A 32 -16.80 -14.58 9.03
C THR A 32 -15.33 -14.16 8.89
N ASN A 33 -15.04 -12.87 9.06
CA ASN A 33 -13.66 -12.39 9.09
C ASN A 33 -13.28 -12.07 10.54
N LYS A 34 -12.22 -12.71 11.03
CA LYS A 34 -11.76 -12.58 12.41
C LYS A 34 -11.25 -11.15 12.61
N ILE A 35 -12.00 -10.36 13.38
CA ILE A 35 -11.50 -9.08 13.90
C ILE A 35 -10.30 -9.41 14.79
N TYR A 36 -9.14 -8.92 14.40
CA TYR A 36 -7.89 -9.08 15.15
C TYR A 36 -7.87 -8.13 16.34
N GLY A 37 -8.36 -6.90 16.14
CA GLY A 37 -8.45 -5.88 17.18
C GLY A 37 -9.10 -4.60 16.66
N ALA A 38 -9.36 -3.66 17.57
CA ALA A 38 -9.81 -2.32 17.22
C ALA A 38 -9.25 -1.30 18.22
N VAL A 39 -8.90 -0.12 17.74
CA VAL A 39 -8.35 0.97 18.54
C VAL A 39 -9.17 2.23 18.28
N GLU A 40 -9.60 2.89 19.34
CA GLU A 40 -10.45 4.08 19.27
C GLU A 40 -9.68 5.35 19.62
N ALA A 41 -9.98 6.43 18.91
CA ALA A 41 -9.49 7.77 19.19
C ALA A 41 -10.67 8.73 19.28
N LYS A 42 -10.91 9.27 20.49
CA LYS A 42 -12.06 10.15 20.78
C LYS A 42 -12.05 11.43 19.95
N ASP A 43 -10.86 11.97 19.68
CA ASP A 43 -10.65 13.21 18.94
C ASP A 43 -10.11 12.95 17.51
N GLY A 44 -10.15 11.70 17.05
CA GLY A 44 -9.50 11.25 15.81
C GLY A 44 -8.01 10.95 15.96
N PHE A 45 -7.41 10.35 14.93
CA PHE A 45 -5.99 10.03 14.89
C PHE A 45 -5.18 11.16 14.26
N ALA A 46 -4.21 11.70 15.00
CA ALA A 46 -3.13 12.48 14.41
C ALA A 46 -2.21 11.57 13.58
N GLY A 47 -1.63 12.08 12.49
CA GLY A 47 -0.85 11.28 11.53
C GLY A 47 0.23 10.39 12.16
N GLY A 48 1.11 10.94 13.02
CA GLY A 48 2.14 10.15 13.71
C GLY A 48 1.54 9.03 14.58
N ARG A 49 0.55 9.37 15.42
CA ARG A 49 -0.14 8.41 16.28
C ARG A 49 -0.87 7.31 15.49
N LEU A 50 -1.41 7.64 14.31
CA LEU A 50 -2.06 6.65 13.45
C LEU A 50 -1.06 5.56 13.02
N PHE A 51 0.11 5.96 12.54
CA PHE A 51 1.13 5.02 12.10
C PHE A 51 1.77 4.28 13.27
N ASP A 52 1.96 4.91 14.44
CA ASP A 52 2.40 4.21 15.64
C ASP A 52 1.44 3.06 16.02
N VAL A 53 0.13 3.29 15.90
CA VAL A 53 -0.89 2.25 16.17
C VAL A 53 -0.85 1.17 15.10
N LEU A 54 -0.77 1.54 13.82
CA LEU A 54 -0.62 0.60 12.71
C LEU A 54 0.60 -0.30 12.92
N ASP A 55 1.76 0.26 13.26
CA ASP A 55 3.01 -0.48 13.44
C ASP A 55 2.99 -1.34 14.72
N SER A 56 2.36 -0.85 15.81
CA SER A 56 2.21 -1.64 17.05
C SER A 56 1.41 -2.93 16.85
N VAL A 57 0.45 -2.93 15.92
CA VAL A 57 -0.38 -4.10 15.60
C VAL A 57 0.21 -4.89 14.44
N GLY A 58 0.74 -4.19 13.43
CA GLY A 58 1.26 -4.69 12.17
C GLY A 58 2.62 -5.37 12.29
N GLY A 59 3.46 -4.91 13.21
CA GLY A 59 4.87 -5.30 13.33
C GLY A 59 5.76 -4.47 12.39
N THR A 60 6.84 -5.07 11.91
CA THR A 60 7.91 -4.38 11.15
C THR A 60 7.66 -4.26 9.65
N GLY A 61 6.49 -4.66 9.16
CA GLY A 61 6.23 -4.66 7.72
C GLY A 61 5.66 -3.34 7.21
N THR A 62 5.54 -3.22 5.89
CA THR A 62 5.10 -1.97 5.25
C THR A 62 3.58 -1.92 5.09
N TRP A 63 2.93 -0.94 5.72
CA TRP A 63 1.52 -0.65 5.46
C TRP A 63 1.32 0.03 4.11
N MET A 64 0.52 -0.58 3.24
CA MET A 64 0.19 -0.09 1.92
C MET A 64 -1.26 0.38 1.89
N GLU A 65 -1.48 1.65 1.55
CA GLU A 65 -2.84 2.19 1.39
C GLU A 65 -3.55 1.49 0.21
N TRP A 66 -4.84 1.22 0.39
CA TRP A 66 -5.70 0.69 -0.65
C TRP A 66 -6.01 1.77 -1.69
N ASP A 67 -5.80 1.45 -2.96
CA ASP A 67 -6.22 2.28 -4.09
C ASP A 67 -7.64 1.89 -4.52
N VAL A 68 -8.60 2.78 -4.30
CA VAL A 68 -10.01 2.57 -4.68
C VAL A 68 -10.21 2.30 -6.18
N ASN A 69 -9.27 2.74 -7.03
CA ASN A 69 -9.31 2.55 -8.47
C ASN A 69 -8.49 1.32 -8.94
N GLY A 70 -7.81 0.63 -8.03
CA GLY A 70 -7.08 -0.59 -8.33
C GLY A 70 -7.98 -1.84 -8.40
N VAL A 71 -7.37 -3.00 -8.60
CA VAL A 71 -8.10 -4.28 -8.62
C VAL A 71 -8.79 -4.53 -7.27
N ARG A 72 -10.06 -4.93 -7.31
CA ARG A 72 -10.86 -5.26 -6.13
C ARG A 72 -10.61 -6.72 -5.75
N ASP A 73 -9.67 -6.95 -4.83
CA ASP A 73 -9.35 -8.30 -4.35
C ASP A 73 -10.55 -8.91 -3.62
N PRO A 74 -11.06 -10.09 -4.02
CA PRO A 74 -12.24 -10.69 -3.40
C PRO A 74 -12.13 -10.89 -1.89
N SER A 75 -10.94 -11.20 -1.37
CA SER A 75 -10.73 -11.37 0.07
C SER A 75 -10.80 -10.04 0.83
N LEU A 76 -10.29 -8.94 0.25
CA LEU A 76 -10.53 -7.60 0.80
C LEU A 76 -12.01 -7.23 0.71
N MET A 77 -12.63 -7.47 -0.44
CA MET A 77 -14.01 -7.03 -0.68
C MET A 77 -15.01 -7.71 0.26
N LYS A 78 -14.79 -8.97 0.64
CA LYS A 78 -15.58 -9.65 1.68
C LYS A 78 -15.61 -8.87 3.01
N VAL A 79 -14.52 -8.17 3.36
CA VAL A 79 -14.47 -7.30 4.54
C VAL A 79 -15.04 -5.91 4.25
N LEU A 80 -14.70 -5.33 3.09
CA LEU A 80 -14.99 -3.94 2.78
C LEU A 80 -16.43 -3.71 2.31
N ASP A 81 -17.05 -4.60 1.55
CA ASP A 81 -18.41 -4.42 1.00
C ASP A 81 -19.47 -4.07 2.06
N PRO A 82 -19.54 -4.75 3.23
CA PRO A 82 -20.45 -4.36 4.31
C PRO A 82 -20.24 -2.92 4.79
N VAL A 83 -18.98 -2.48 4.84
CA VAL A 83 -18.58 -1.20 5.43
C VAL A 83 -18.69 -0.06 4.41
N LEU A 84 -18.44 -0.34 3.13
CA LEU A 84 -18.61 0.60 2.02
C LEU A 84 -20.09 0.95 1.77
N ASN A 85 -20.99 0.01 2.05
CA ASN A 85 -22.44 0.21 1.96
C ASN A 85 -23.06 0.77 3.25
N SER A 86 -22.26 0.95 4.30
CA SER A 86 -22.70 1.55 5.57
C SER A 86 -22.72 3.08 5.46
N PRO A 87 -23.58 3.78 6.24
CA PRO A 87 -23.48 5.24 6.41
C PRO A 87 -22.11 5.68 6.95
N ASN A 88 -21.42 4.82 7.69
CA ASN A 88 -20.07 5.08 8.22
C ASN A 88 -19.01 4.53 7.28
N LYS A 89 -18.87 5.15 6.10
CA LYS A 89 -17.90 4.70 5.09
C LYS A 89 -16.45 4.79 5.61
N PRO A 90 -15.57 3.87 5.18
CA PRO A 90 -14.14 3.97 5.48
C PRO A 90 -13.56 5.30 5.02
N LYS A 91 -12.79 5.95 5.90
CA LYS A 91 -11.99 7.12 5.55
C LYS A 91 -10.74 6.70 4.77
N MET A 92 -10.06 5.67 5.28
CA MET A 92 -8.86 5.08 4.67
C MET A 92 -8.75 3.61 5.03
N VAL A 93 -8.03 2.88 4.18
CA VAL A 93 -7.81 1.44 4.32
C VAL A 93 -6.35 1.14 4.01
N TRP A 94 -5.71 0.33 4.84
CA TRP A 94 -4.33 -0.12 4.64
C TRP A 94 -4.24 -1.63 4.73
N LEU A 95 -3.25 -2.18 4.04
CA LEU A 95 -2.93 -3.60 4.07
C LEU A 95 -1.45 -3.79 4.35
N ILE A 96 -1.14 -4.76 5.21
CA ILE A 96 0.23 -5.27 5.39
C ILE A 96 0.25 -6.75 5.02
N THR A 97 1.18 -7.13 4.16
CA THR A 97 1.30 -8.51 3.62
C THR A 97 2.54 -9.24 4.11
N GLU A 98 3.49 -8.52 4.74
CA GLU A 98 4.77 -9.05 5.23
C GLU A 98 4.60 -9.81 6.56
N ARG A 99 3.65 -10.75 6.60
CA ARG A 99 3.24 -11.54 7.77
C ARG A 99 2.81 -12.94 7.30
N GLU A 100 2.66 -13.89 8.23
CA GLU A 100 2.09 -15.20 7.95
C GLU A 100 0.68 -15.08 7.33
N LYS A 101 -0.12 -14.13 7.84
CA LYS A 101 -1.43 -13.78 7.33
C LYS A 101 -1.53 -12.27 7.08
N PRO A 102 -2.05 -11.83 5.92
CA PRO A 102 -2.25 -10.41 5.68
C PRO A 102 -3.19 -9.79 6.70
N LEU A 103 -2.93 -8.54 7.06
CA LEU A 103 -3.76 -7.78 7.99
C LEU A 103 -4.29 -6.53 7.28
N LEU A 104 -5.61 -6.37 7.29
CA LEU A 104 -6.31 -5.21 6.76
C LEU A 104 -6.68 -4.28 7.90
N SER A 105 -6.36 -3.00 7.76
CA SER A 105 -6.75 -1.95 8.70
C SER A 105 -7.74 -1.01 8.02
N VAL A 106 -8.85 -0.70 8.69
CA VAL A 106 -9.93 0.14 8.17
C VAL A 106 -10.19 1.26 9.17
N LEU A 107 -9.97 2.51 8.75
CA LEU A 107 -10.28 3.70 9.54
C LEU A 107 -11.73 4.11 9.28
N LEU A 108 -12.53 4.16 10.34
CA LEU A 108 -13.95 4.47 10.28
C LEU A 108 -14.30 5.67 11.17
N PRO A 109 -15.27 6.50 10.78
CA PRO A 109 -15.83 7.49 11.69
C PRO A 109 -16.59 6.78 12.84
N LYS A 110 -16.41 7.28 14.07
CA LYS A 110 -17.13 6.80 15.25
C LYS A 110 -17.57 7.96 16.14
N GLY A 111 -18.82 8.41 15.98
CA GLY A 111 -19.32 9.60 16.67
C GLY A 111 -18.54 10.84 16.25
N GLN A 112 -17.95 11.57 17.22
CA GLN A 112 -17.04 12.70 16.95
C GLN A 112 -15.58 12.27 16.71
N GLY A 113 -15.27 10.99 16.94
CA GLY A 113 -13.92 10.46 16.81
C GLY A 113 -13.79 9.45 15.67
N GLU A 114 -12.79 8.58 15.81
CA GLU A 114 -12.43 7.57 14.83
C GLU A 114 -12.13 6.23 15.48
N ILE A 115 -12.32 5.15 14.72
CA ILE A 115 -11.93 3.81 15.11
C ILE A 115 -11.13 3.17 13.98
N LEU A 116 -10.01 2.56 14.35
CA LEU A 116 -9.17 1.77 13.46
C LEU A 116 -9.44 0.30 13.75
N VAL A 117 -10.02 -0.42 12.79
CA VAL A 117 -10.40 -1.82 12.95
C VAL A 117 -9.47 -2.70 12.11
N PHE A 118 -8.96 -3.76 12.73
CA PHE A 118 -8.02 -4.69 12.12
C PHE A 118 -8.69 -6.03 11.83
N TYR A 119 -8.59 -6.49 10.59
CA TYR A 119 -9.13 -7.75 10.10
C TYR A 119 -8.00 -8.64 9.60
N GLU A 120 -7.85 -9.82 10.19
CA GLU A 120 -6.91 -10.82 9.71
C GLU A 120 -7.51 -11.52 8.49
N LEU A 121 -6.81 -11.46 7.35
CA LEU A 121 -7.19 -12.14 6.11
C LEU A 121 -6.51 -13.49 6.03
N SER A 122 -7.16 -14.48 5.42
CA SER A 122 -6.51 -15.78 5.17
C SER A 122 -5.47 -15.70 4.05
N SER A 123 -5.79 -14.95 2.99
CA SER A 123 -4.95 -14.76 1.81
C SER A 123 -5.40 -13.52 1.03
N LEU A 124 -4.60 -13.11 0.05
CA LEU A 124 -5.04 -12.29 -1.06
C LEU A 124 -5.37 -13.20 -2.24
N ASP A 125 -6.54 -13.00 -2.85
CA ASP A 125 -7.09 -13.91 -3.85
C ASP A 125 -7.03 -13.35 -5.27
N ALA A 126 -6.65 -12.09 -5.43
CA ALA A 126 -6.54 -11.46 -6.73
C ALA A 126 -5.49 -12.18 -7.58
N LYS A 127 -5.96 -12.72 -8.72
CA LYS A 127 -5.08 -13.30 -9.73
C LYS A 127 -4.39 -12.18 -10.51
N PRO A 128 -3.16 -12.40 -11.00
CA PRO A 128 -2.52 -11.46 -11.91
C PRO A 128 -3.40 -11.16 -13.12
N VAL A 129 -3.69 -9.88 -13.34
CA VAL A 129 -4.35 -9.39 -14.55
C VAL A 129 -3.37 -8.59 -15.40
N GLN A 130 -3.70 -8.36 -16.68
CA GLN A 130 -2.87 -7.52 -17.52
C GLN A 130 -2.81 -6.09 -16.96
N LEU A 131 -1.61 -5.50 -16.97
CA LEU A 131 -1.41 -4.12 -16.55
C LEU A 131 -2.19 -3.18 -17.45
N LYS A 132 -2.84 -2.19 -16.85
CA LYS A 132 -3.59 -1.17 -17.55
C LYS A 132 -3.43 0.15 -16.80
N LEU A 133 -3.32 1.24 -17.56
CA LEU A 133 -3.41 2.58 -17.01
C LEU A 133 -4.87 3.05 -17.04
N ASN A 134 -5.26 3.79 -16.01
CA ASN A 134 -6.56 4.43 -16.00
C ASN A 134 -6.59 5.57 -17.03
N LYS A 135 -7.68 5.64 -17.80
CA LYS A 135 -7.80 6.56 -18.95
C LYS A 135 -7.82 8.03 -18.53
N VAL A 136 -8.42 8.30 -17.37
CA VAL A 136 -8.57 9.65 -16.82
C VAL A 136 -7.75 9.69 -15.55
N LEU A 137 -6.71 10.52 -15.57
CA LEU A 137 -5.85 10.80 -14.43
C LEU A 137 -6.13 12.24 -14.02
N THR A 138 -6.76 12.43 -12.86
CA THR A 138 -6.94 13.78 -12.29
C THR A 138 -5.76 14.03 -11.35
N PRO A 139 -4.89 15.03 -11.63
CA PRO A 139 -3.65 15.22 -10.87
C PRO A 139 -3.83 15.37 -9.36
N ASP A 140 -4.92 15.99 -8.92
CA ASP A 140 -5.31 16.14 -7.50
C ASP A 140 -5.56 14.80 -6.80
N VAL A 141 -6.08 13.81 -7.54
CA VAL A 141 -6.30 12.45 -7.03
C VAL A 141 -5.02 11.63 -7.10
N VAL A 142 -4.32 11.71 -8.23
CA VAL A 142 -3.17 10.85 -8.53
C VAL A 142 -1.93 11.26 -7.76
N PHE A 143 -1.70 12.56 -7.66
CA PHE A 143 -0.54 13.19 -7.01
C PHE A 143 -0.96 13.88 -5.71
N ARG A 144 -1.95 13.32 -5.01
CA ARG A 144 -2.47 13.82 -3.72
C ARG A 144 -1.36 14.16 -2.73
N ASP A 145 -0.31 13.35 -2.69
CA ASP A 145 0.80 13.47 -1.75
C ASP A 145 1.95 14.37 -2.30
N TYR A 146 1.66 15.16 -3.34
CA TYR A 146 2.61 16.05 -4.01
C TYR A 146 2.05 17.47 -4.12
N LYS A 147 2.93 18.46 -4.01
CA LYS A 147 2.65 19.85 -4.39
C LYS A 147 3.01 20.08 -5.86
N GLN A 148 2.17 20.82 -6.57
CA GLN A 148 2.48 21.26 -7.92
C GLN A 148 3.47 22.44 -7.89
N ILE A 149 4.57 22.33 -8.61
CA ILE A 149 5.62 23.36 -8.71
C ILE A 149 5.50 24.14 -10.02
N SER A 150 5.06 23.49 -11.09
CA SER A 150 4.74 24.11 -12.37
C SER A 150 3.64 23.30 -13.08
N GLU A 151 3.22 23.73 -14.27
CA GLU A 151 2.19 23.03 -15.05
C GLU A 151 2.48 21.54 -15.24
N THR A 152 3.76 21.16 -15.33
CA THR A 152 4.18 19.79 -15.63
C THR A 152 4.98 19.14 -14.50
N GLN A 153 5.27 19.84 -13.40
CA GLN A 153 6.16 19.32 -12.34
C GLN A 153 5.49 19.32 -10.97
N PHE A 154 5.75 18.23 -10.24
CA PHE A 154 5.26 18.00 -8.89
C PHE A 154 6.39 17.50 -7.99
N GLU A 155 6.36 17.89 -6.73
CA GLU A 155 7.33 17.51 -5.70
C GLU A 155 6.58 16.93 -4.50
N HIS A 156 7.06 15.82 -3.94
CA HIS A 156 6.38 15.17 -2.82
C HIS A 156 6.36 16.07 -1.58
N LEU A 157 5.26 16.06 -0.83
CA LEU A 157 5.07 16.95 0.32
C LEU A 157 6.14 16.76 1.40
N ASP A 158 6.50 15.51 1.70
CA ASP A 158 7.47 15.18 2.75
C ASP A 158 8.90 14.86 2.25
N ARG A 159 9.09 14.72 0.92
CA ARG A 159 10.33 14.18 0.32
C ARG A 159 10.69 14.95 -0.94
N SER A 160 11.40 16.06 -0.79
CA SER A 160 11.74 16.96 -1.92
C SER A 160 12.57 16.30 -3.03
N ASN A 161 13.22 15.17 -2.74
CA ASN A 161 13.96 14.38 -3.70
C ASN A 161 13.10 13.38 -4.50
N LEU A 162 11.80 13.28 -4.20
CA LEU A 162 10.82 12.53 -4.97
C LEU A 162 10.01 13.51 -5.82
N LYS A 163 10.18 13.41 -7.14
CA LYS A 163 9.63 14.35 -8.12
C LYS A 163 8.88 13.65 -9.23
N ILE A 164 7.92 14.36 -9.81
CA ILE A 164 7.14 13.92 -10.97
C ILE A 164 7.21 14.98 -12.06
N SER A 165 7.45 14.56 -13.29
CA SER A 165 7.25 15.35 -14.50
C SER A 165 6.18 14.68 -15.35
N ALA A 166 5.07 15.36 -15.58
CA ALA A 166 3.94 14.85 -16.37
C ALA A 166 3.70 15.73 -17.60
N SER A 167 3.59 15.09 -18.75
CA SER A 167 3.24 15.68 -20.05
C SER A 167 2.27 14.76 -20.78
N ASP A 168 1.74 15.19 -21.92
CA ASP A 168 0.81 14.39 -22.71
C ASP A 168 1.40 13.04 -23.16
N LYS A 169 2.71 12.98 -23.37
CA LYS A 169 3.42 11.79 -23.90
C LYS A 169 4.12 10.96 -22.83
N LEU A 170 4.42 11.57 -21.68
CA LEU A 170 5.35 11.02 -20.71
C LEU A 170 4.92 11.38 -19.28
N ILE A 171 4.91 10.39 -18.40
CA ILE A 171 4.97 10.62 -16.95
C ILE A 171 6.28 10.03 -16.45
N ARG A 172 7.10 10.86 -15.81
CA ARG A 172 8.38 10.49 -15.24
C ARG A 172 8.35 10.73 -13.74
N PHE A 173 8.65 9.69 -12.99
CA PHE A 173 8.91 9.75 -11.56
C PHE A 173 10.41 9.63 -11.36
N SER A 174 10.98 10.45 -10.50
CA SER A 174 12.39 10.39 -10.15
C SER A 174 12.57 10.46 -8.65
N TYR A 175 13.49 9.64 -8.15
CA TYR A 175 13.96 9.69 -6.78
C TYR A 175 15.47 9.81 -6.81
N ASP A 176 16.01 10.83 -6.14
CA ASP A 176 17.44 11.10 -6.08
C ASP A 176 17.92 11.06 -4.63
N ASN A 177 18.64 10.00 -4.26
CA ASN A 177 19.27 9.89 -2.96
C ASN A 177 20.61 9.17 -3.11
N PRO A 178 21.70 9.92 -3.36
CA PRO A 178 23.01 9.34 -3.62
C PRO A 178 23.39 8.30 -2.57
N ASP A 179 23.68 7.09 -3.03
CA ASP A 179 24.06 5.98 -2.15
C ASP A 179 25.55 6.05 -1.81
N ASN A 180 25.89 5.78 -0.55
CA ASN A 180 27.27 5.67 -0.09
C ASN A 180 27.92 4.38 -0.59
N THR A 181 27.14 3.39 -1.01
CA THR A 181 27.59 2.11 -1.55
C THR A 181 27.00 1.84 -2.92
N PRO A 182 27.50 2.51 -3.98
CA PRO A 182 26.99 2.30 -5.33
C PRO A 182 27.25 0.87 -5.82
N LEU A 183 26.41 0.39 -6.73
CA LEU A 183 26.57 -0.87 -7.45
C LEU A 183 27.97 -0.92 -8.08
N ARG A 184 28.78 -1.87 -7.63
CA ARG A 184 30.14 -2.07 -8.14
C ARG A 184 30.07 -2.54 -9.58
N TYR A 185 30.73 -1.82 -10.49
CA TYR A 185 30.93 -2.25 -11.86
C TYR A 185 32.33 -2.81 -12.06
N ASP A 186 32.43 -3.96 -12.72
CA ASP A 186 33.69 -4.62 -13.02
C ASP A 186 33.96 -4.60 -14.53
N PRO A 187 34.88 -3.75 -15.02
CA PRO A 187 35.21 -3.68 -16.44
C PRO A 187 35.76 -4.99 -17.02
N ASP A 188 36.35 -5.84 -16.17
CA ASP A 188 37.00 -7.09 -16.55
C ASP A 188 36.06 -8.30 -16.42
N PHE A 189 34.75 -8.08 -16.23
CA PHE A 189 33.75 -9.15 -16.13
C PHE A 189 33.89 -10.19 -17.25
N ALA A 190 34.15 -9.75 -18.48
CA ALA A 190 34.27 -10.63 -19.65
C ALA A 190 35.38 -11.67 -19.51
N THR A 191 36.48 -11.36 -18.81
CA THR A 191 37.64 -12.25 -18.65
C THR A 191 37.52 -13.20 -17.45
N LYS A 192 36.48 -13.05 -16.64
CA LYS A 192 36.23 -13.89 -15.47
C LYS A 192 35.87 -15.32 -15.83
N THR A 193 36.14 -16.23 -14.90
CA THR A 193 35.67 -17.62 -14.99
C THR A 193 34.15 -17.69 -14.95
N ILE A 194 33.58 -18.80 -15.41
CA ILE A 194 32.12 -19.02 -15.39
C ILE A 194 31.55 -18.89 -13.97
N VAL A 195 32.26 -19.39 -12.96
CA VAL A 195 31.83 -19.35 -11.57
C VAL A 195 31.77 -17.92 -11.04
N GLU A 196 32.80 -17.11 -11.33
CA GLU A 196 32.84 -15.70 -10.93
C GLU A 196 31.76 -14.88 -11.65
N LYS A 197 31.53 -15.14 -12.93
CA LYS A 197 30.44 -14.50 -13.69
C LYS A 197 29.09 -14.80 -13.07
N HIS A 198 28.83 -16.06 -12.72
CA HIS A 198 27.58 -16.47 -12.07
C HIS A 198 27.39 -15.80 -10.70
N ALA A 199 28.45 -15.72 -9.88
CA ALA A 199 28.39 -15.06 -8.58
C ALA A 199 28.03 -13.57 -8.74
N GLU A 200 28.70 -12.86 -9.62
CA GLU A 200 28.47 -11.44 -9.85
C GLU A 200 27.10 -11.15 -10.47
N VAL A 201 26.62 -11.98 -11.40
CA VAL A 201 25.25 -11.87 -11.92
C VAL A 201 24.22 -12.05 -10.81
N ASN A 202 24.44 -12.97 -9.86
CA ASN A 202 23.55 -13.16 -8.72
C ASN A 202 23.55 -11.96 -7.76
N ASP A 203 24.71 -11.35 -7.49
CA ASP A 203 24.80 -10.13 -6.69
C ASP A 203 24.01 -8.98 -7.33
N TYR A 204 24.14 -8.83 -8.65
CA TYR A 204 23.36 -7.87 -9.43
C TYR A 204 21.85 -8.16 -9.35
N LEU A 205 21.43 -9.41 -9.47
CA LEU A 205 20.01 -9.78 -9.33
C LEU A 205 19.47 -9.42 -7.94
N GLY A 206 20.23 -9.68 -6.88
CA GLY A 206 19.88 -9.31 -5.51
C GLY A 206 19.74 -7.81 -5.34
N PHE A 207 20.73 -7.05 -5.81
CA PHE A 207 20.72 -5.59 -5.77
C PHE A 207 19.54 -4.99 -6.55
N LEU A 208 19.31 -5.43 -7.79
CA LEU A 208 18.23 -4.88 -8.63
C LEU A 208 16.84 -5.28 -8.11
N LYS A 209 16.70 -6.42 -7.43
CA LYS A 209 15.46 -6.77 -6.71
C LYS A 209 15.19 -5.81 -5.55
N TYR A 210 16.23 -5.43 -4.81
CA TYR A 210 16.14 -4.40 -3.77
C TYR A 210 15.72 -3.04 -4.37
N GLU A 211 16.38 -2.60 -5.43
CA GLU A 211 16.05 -1.35 -6.11
C GLU A 211 14.61 -1.32 -6.62
N TYR A 212 14.13 -2.41 -7.22
CA TYR A 212 12.74 -2.53 -7.62
C TYR A 212 11.79 -2.32 -6.44
N SER A 213 12.09 -2.90 -5.27
CA SER A 213 11.26 -2.71 -4.06
C SER A 213 11.23 -1.26 -3.58
N LEU A 214 12.34 -0.53 -3.70
CA LEU A 214 12.40 0.91 -3.41
C LEU A 214 11.59 1.71 -4.42
N MET A 215 11.69 1.40 -5.71
CA MET A 215 10.91 2.05 -6.77
C MET A 215 9.41 1.84 -6.59
N LEU A 216 8.97 0.66 -6.14
CA LEU A 216 7.57 0.43 -5.80
C LEU A 216 7.10 1.31 -4.64
N ARG A 217 7.89 1.45 -3.58
CA ARG A 217 7.59 2.36 -2.47
C ARG A 217 7.56 3.82 -2.92
N ALA A 218 8.58 4.23 -3.67
CA ALA A 218 8.76 5.60 -4.10
C ALA A 218 7.70 6.03 -5.12
N PHE A 219 7.29 5.16 -6.05
CA PHE A 219 6.51 5.58 -7.22
C PHE A 219 5.10 4.99 -7.26
N VAL A 220 4.94 3.72 -6.89
CA VAL A 220 3.63 3.05 -6.94
C VAL A 220 2.84 3.32 -5.66
N GLN A 221 3.49 3.24 -4.49
CA GLN A 221 2.82 3.46 -3.20
C GLN A 221 2.60 4.94 -2.85
N SER A 222 3.30 5.86 -3.51
CA SER A 222 3.10 7.31 -3.33
C SER A 222 2.04 7.90 -4.28
N THR A 223 1.51 7.10 -5.20
CA THR A 223 0.50 7.57 -6.17
C THR A 223 -0.77 6.72 -6.10
N ARG A 224 -1.88 7.29 -6.57
CA ARG A 224 -3.18 6.61 -6.60
C ARG A 224 -3.77 6.65 -8.00
N GLY A 225 -4.50 5.62 -8.38
CA GLY A 225 -5.31 5.61 -9.59
C GLY A 225 -4.53 5.65 -10.89
N ILE A 226 -3.20 5.50 -10.91
CA ILE A 226 -2.46 5.37 -12.18
C ILE A 226 -2.75 4.04 -12.83
N PHE A 227 -2.62 2.97 -12.04
CA PHE A 227 -2.70 1.60 -12.51
C PHE A 227 -3.97 0.93 -12.02
N ASN A 228 -4.44 -0.09 -12.74
CA ASN A 228 -5.54 -0.95 -12.31
C ASN A 228 -5.15 -1.94 -11.19
N TRP A 229 -4.04 -1.69 -10.49
CA TRP A 229 -3.38 -2.63 -9.60
C TRP A 229 -3.21 -2.01 -8.22
N GLN A 230 -3.51 -2.78 -7.16
CA GLN A 230 -3.15 -2.36 -5.80
C GLN A 230 -1.64 -2.44 -5.59
N PRO A 231 -1.07 -1.62 -4.68
CA PRO A 231 0.37 -1.58 -4.47
C PRO A 231 1.00 -2.95 -4.15
N TRP A 232 0.32 -3.79 -3.35
CA TRP A 232 0.82 -5.12 -3.00
C TRP A 232 0.90 -6.10 -4.18
N HIS A 233 0.12 -5.92 -5.25
CA HIS A 233 0.16 -6.83 -6.41
C HIS A 233 1.48 -6.71 -7.18
N TRP A 234 2.16 -5.56 -7.10
CA TRP A 234 3.46 -5.35 -7.76
C TRP A 234 4.59 -6.21 -7.18
N TYR A 235 4.38 -6.75 -5.97
CA TYR A 235 5.28 -7.68 -5.30
C TYR A 235 4.99 -9.15 -5.64
N MET A 236 3.96 -9.46 -6.44
CA MET A 236 3.65 -10.83 -6.82
C MET A 236 4.68 -11.38 -7.80
N ASP A 237 5.56 -12.25 -7.31
CA ASP A 237 6.58 -12.95 -8.10
C ASP A 237 6.03 -13.61 -9.37
N LYS A 238 4.87 -14.28 -9.27
CA LYS A 238 4.20 -14.93 -10.41
C LYS A 238 3.88 -13.98 -11.57
N TRP A 239 3.82 -12.67 -11.32
CA TRP A 239 3.56 -11.67 -12.36
C TRP A 239 4.79 -10.84 -12.71
N ASN A 240 5.52 -10.32 -11.71
CA ASN A 240 6.58 -9.36 -11.98
C ASN A 240 7.80 -10.01 -12.65
N GLN A 241 8.08 -11.29 -12.37
CA GLN A 241 9.31 -11.96 -12.81
C GLN A 241 9.54 -11.93 -14.32
N LYS A 242 8.48 -11.99 -15.13
CA LYS A 242 8.59 -11.95 -16.60
C LYS A 242 8.87 -10.55 -17.18
N TYR A 243 8.77 -9.51 -16.35
CA TYR A 243 9.04 -8.11 -16.74
C TYR A 243 10.34 -7.60 -16.11
N MET A 244 10.87 -8.32 -15.13
CA MET A 244 12.15 -8.01 -14.51
C MET A 244 13.30 -8.35 -15.46
N ILE A 245 14.39 -7.60 -15.34
CA ILE A 245 15.65 -7.91 -16.02
C ILE A 245 16.12 -9.34 -15.69
N SER A 246 16.54 -10.07 -16.72
CA SER A 246 17.03 -11.44 -16.58
C SER A 246 18.53 -11.53 -16.31
N ALA A 247 18.97 -12.66 -15.76
CA ALA A 247 20.39 -12.99 -15.59
C ALA A 247 21.19 -12.84 -16.90
N LYS A 248 20.60 -13.25 -18.03
CA LYS A 248 21.20 -13.14 -19.36
C LYS A 248 21.38 -11.68 -19.78
N GLU A 249 20.41 -10.82 -19.49
CA GLU A 249 20.52 -9.39 -19.79
C GLU A 249 21.61 -8.71 -18.95
N ILE A 250 21.70 -9.07 -17.66
CA ILE A 250 22.78 -8.60 -16.78
C ILE A 250 24.13 -9.04 -17.31
N GLU A 251 24.30 -10.32 -17.63
CA GLU A 251 25.56 -10.84 -18.18
C GLU A 251 25.95 -10.12 -19.48
N MET A 252 25.00 -9.83 -20.37
CA MET A 252 25.25 -9.05 -21.59
C MET A 252 25.67 -7.60 -21.30
N ILE A 253 25.09 -6.96 -20.27
CA ILE A 253 25.47 -5.59 -19.85
C ILE A 253 26.91 -5.60 -19.31
N LEU A 254 27.22 -6.53 -18.42
CA LEU A 254 28.54 -6.62 -17.78
C LEU A 254 29.63 -6.99 -18.79
N SER A 255 29.33 -7.88 -19.74
CA SER A 255 30.27 -8.31 -20.78
C SER A 255 30.71 -7.19 -21.73
N LYS A 256 30.03 -6.04 -21.75
CA LYS A 256 30.45 -4.87 -22.56
C LYS A 256 31.69 -4.17 -21.99
N GLY A 257 32.00 -4.36 -20.71
CA GLY A 257 33.10 -3.65 -20.02
C GLY A 257 32.90 -2.15 -19.85
N VAL A 258 31.73 -1.61 -20.24
CA VAL A 258 31.34 -0.21 -20.05
C VAL A 258 30.08 -0.12 -19.18
N ARG A 259 30.15 0.68 -18.11
CA ARG A 259 29.02 0.94 -17.22
C ARG A 259 27.89 1.64 -17.98
N PRO A 260 26.65 1.12 -17.93
CA PRO A 260 25.51 1.82 -18.52
C PRO A 260 25.09 3.02 -17.66
N ASP A 261 24.58 4.08 -18.29
CA ASP A 261 23.98 5.22 -17.57
C ASP A 261 22.76 4.78 -16.75
N TYR A 262 21.96 3.87 -17.30
CA TYR A 262 20.80 3.27 -16.66
C TYR A 262 20.73 1.77 -16.90
N ILE A 263 20.32 1.05 -15.86
CA ILE A 263 19.88 -0.34 -15.94
C ILE A 263 18.35 -0.35 -15.82
N THR A 264 17.67 -0.85 -16.85
CA THR A 264 16.22 -1.09 -16.78
C THR A 264 15.99 -2.33 -15.95
N VAL A 265 15.37 -2.15 -14.78
CA VAL A 265 15.10 -3.21 -13.80
C VAL A 265 13.79 -3.93 -14.11
N PHE A 266 12.79 -3.18 -14.55
CA PHE A 266 11.46 -3.69 -14.88
C PHE A 266 10.96 -2.99 -16.15
N LYS A 267 10.36 -3.76 -17.06
CA LYS A 267 9.73 -3.24 -18.27
C LYS A 267 8.45 -4.00 -18.61
N ALA A 268 7.32 -3.32 -18.59
CA ALA A 268 6.03 -3.89 -18.97
C ALA A 268 5.32 -3.01 -20.00
N LYS A 269 4.63 -3.66 -20.95
CA LYS A 269 3.69 -3.02 -21.86
C LYS A 269 2.27 -3.19 -21.33
N ALA A 270 1.61 -2.08 -21.04
CA ALA A 270 0.22 -2.06 -20.61
C ALA A 270 -0.72 -2.41 -21.78
N SER A 271 -1.94 -2.81 -21.45
CA SER A 271 -2.98 -3.17 -22.44
C SER A 271 -3.39 -2.01 -23.35
N GLY A 272 -3.19 -0.75 -22.93
CA GLY A 272 -3.41 0.45 -23.76
C GLY A 272 -2.25 0.78 -24.71
N GLY A 273 -1.14 0.04 -24.62
CA GLY A 273 0.05 0.25 -25.45
C GLY A 273 1.16 1.04 -24.76
N GLU A 274 0.89 1.64 -23.60
CA GLU A 274 1.87 2.38 -22.81
C GLU A 274 2.99 1.48 -22.31
N ILE A 275 4.20 2.03 -22.24
CA ILE A 275 5.38 1.33 -21.73
C ILE A 275 5.69 1.88 -20.35
N VAL A 276 5.76 0.99 -19.36
CA VAL A 276 6.18 1.28 -17.98
C VAL A 276 7.56 0.70 -17.78
N GLU A 277 8.54 1.55 -17.50
CA GLU A 277 9.92 1.17 -17.24
C GLU A 277 10.36 1.69 -15.88
N MET A 278 11.02 0.85 -15.09
CA MET A 278 11.70 1.24 -13.87
C MET A 278 13.21 1.06 -14.06
N ARG A 279 13.98 2.09 -13.73
CA ARG A 279 15.40 2.19 -14.08
C ARG A 279 16.19 2.70 -12.88
N THR A 280 17.42 2.23 -12.74
CA THR A 280 18.39 2.72 -11.75
C THR A 280 19.72 3.02 -12.41
N THR A 281 20.42 4.03 -11.94
CA THR A 281 21.84 4.30 -12.25
C THR A 281 22.79 3.43 -11.42
N GLY A 282 22.27 2.73 -10.40
CA GLY A 282 23.03 1.97 -9.41
C GLY A 282 23.80 2.84 -8.43
N ASN A 283 23.49 4.14 -8.30
CA ASN A 283 24.11 5.04 -7.32
C ASN A 283 23.08 5.89 -6.56
N GLY A 284 21.86 5.38 -6.39
CA GLY A 284 20.81 6.05 -5.63
C GLY A 284 19.88 6.96 -6.43
N PHE A 285 20.03 7.02 -7.77
CA PHE A 285 19.03 7.62 -8.64
C PHE A 285 18.13 6.55 -9.25
N LEU A 286 16.83 6.68 -9.00
CA LEU A 286 15.78 5.78 -9.47
C LEU A 286 14.79 6.55 -10.33
N GLU A 287 14.27 5.89 -11.36
CA GLU A 287 13.30 6.48 -12.27
C GLU A 287 12.21 5.46 -12.61
N MET A 288 10.95 5.92 -12.63
CA MET A 288 9.87 5.23 -13.35
C MET A 288 9.40 6.10 -14.50
N VAL A 289 9.38 5.53 -15.69
CA VAL A 289 8.96 6.20 -16.92
C VAL A 289 7.73 5.49 -17.48
N ILE A 290 6.68 6.26 -17.71
CA ILE A 290 5.48 5.84 -18.41
C ILE A 290 5.43 6.58 -19.74
N THR A 291 5.64 5.88 -20.85
CA THR A 291 5.59 6.45 -22.20
C THR A 291 4.29 6.06 -22.87
N ARG A 292 3.55 7.05 -23.37
CA ARG A 292 2.34 6.84 -24.17
C ARG A 292 2.71 6.75 -25.67
N PRO A 293 2.05 5.87 -26.44
CA PRO A 293 2.28 5.72 -27.87
C PRO A 293 1.89 6.96 -28.67
#